data_AF-A0A965GUY5-F1
#
_entry.id   AF-A0A965GUY5-F1
#
_cell.length_a   1.000
_cell.length_b   1.000
_cell.length_c   1.000
_cell.angle_alpha   90.00
_cell.angle_beta   90.00
_cell.angle_gamma   90.00
#
_symmetry.space_group_name_H-M   'P 1'
#
loop_
_entity.id
_entity.type
_entity.pdbx_description
1 polymer ?
#
loop_
_entity_poly.entity_id
_entity_poly.type
_entity_poly.pdbx_seq_one_letter_code
_entity_poly.pdbx_strand_id
1 'polypeptide(L)' 'MKIGLIAGSFDVLHPGYIEMFEQMEDECDQVWVLLQTDPTIERPEKMKPVLSVKDRASMLIALRHVNHVIPYTLESELHY' A
#
# COMPACT_ATOMS: atom_id res chain seq x y z
N MET A 1 8.25 19.60 2.41
CA MET A 1 7.98 18.20 2.75
C MET A 1 6.93 17.68 1.78
N LYS A 2 7.33 16.89 0.79
CA LYS A 2 6.51 16.25 -0.24
C LYS A 2 6.25 14.81 0.18
N ILE A 3 4.99 14.45 0.39
CA ILE A 3 4.58 13.09 0.75
C ILE A 3 4.06 12.40 -0.50
N GLY A 4 4.67 11.29 -0.87
CA GLY A 4 4.19 10.37 -1.90
C GLY A 4 3.16 9.43 -1.30
N LEU A 5 1.95 9.44 -1.86
CA LEU A 5 0.87 8.55 -1.44
C LEU A 5 0.61 7.51 -2.51
N ILE A 6 0.42 6.27 -2.07
CA ILE A 6 -0.08 5.23 -2.95
C ILE A 6 -1.03 4.30 -2.21
N ALA A 7 -2.15 3.99 -2.86
CA ALA A 7 -3.21 3.16 -2.29
C ALA A 7 -3.31 1.82 -3.04
N GLY A 8 -3.51 0.73 -2.30
CA GLY A 8 -3.66 -0.58 -2.91
C GLY A 8 -3.69 -1.73 -1.89
N SER A 9 -3.92 -2.94 -2.38
CA SER A 9 -4.01 -4.13 -1.53
C SER A 9 -2.64 -4.73 -1.19
N PHE A 10 -1.64 -4.63 -2.08
CA PHE A 10 -0.25 -5.07 -1.84
C PHE A 10 -0.12 -6.48 -1.23
N ASP A 11 -0.78 -7.45 -1.86
CA ASP A 11 -0.86 -8.81 -1.35
C ASP A 11 0.42 -9.62 -1.59
N VAL A 12 0.67 -10.01 -2.84
CA VAL A 12 1.93 -10.67 -3.20
C VAL A 12 2.91 -9.63 -3.69
N LEU A 13 3.92 -9.31 -2.87
CA LEU A 13 4.97 -8.39 -3.29
C LEU A 13 5.82 -9.00 -4.40
N HIS A 14 6.12 -8.20 -5.42
CA HIS A 14 6.95 -8.57 -6.57
C HIS A 14 7.90 -7.42 -6.92
N PRO A 15 8.96 -7.66 -7.73
CA PRO A 15 9.99 -6.65 -8.04
C PRO A 15 9.42 -5.31 -8.54
N GLY A 16 8.38 -5.34 -9.37
CA GLY A 16 7.71 -4.11 -9.82
C GLY A 16 7.19 -3.19 -8.70
N TYR A 17 6.79 -3.70 -7.53
CA TYR A 17 6.46 -2.82 -6.39
C TYR A 17 7.70 -2.19 -5.77
N ILE A 18 8.83 -2.91 -5.75
CA ILE A 18 10.09 -2.41 -5.21
C ILE A 18 10.58 -1.25 -6.07
N GLU A 19 10.61 -1.44 -7.40
CA GLU A 19 10.98 -0.39 -8.37
C GLU A 19 10.06 0.83 -8.25
N MET A 20 8.76 0.61 -8.06
CA MET A 20 7.79 1.69 -7.87
C MET A 20 8.07 2.49 -6.59
N PHE A 21 8.34 1.83 -5.45
CA PHE A 21 8.65 2.54 -4.20
C PHE A 21 9.99 3.26 -4.26
N GLU A 22 11.00 2.68 -4.93
CA GLU A 22 12.30 3.34 -5.16
C GLU A 22 12.13 4.62 -5.98
N GLN A 23 11.37 4.58 -7.07
CA GLN A 23 11.04 5.77 -7.88
C GLN A 23 10.25 6.82 -7.08
N MET A 24 9.38 6.39 -6.16
CA MET A 24 8.66 7.32 -5.30
C MET A 24 9.57 8.01 -4.28
N GLU A 25 10.56 7.29 -3.72
CA GLU A 25 11.56 7.84 -2.79
C GLU A 25 12.45 8.89 -3.48
N ASP A 26 12.79 8.70 -4.75
CA ASP A 26 13.56 9.69 -5.53
C ASP A 26 12.81 11.02 -5.71
N GLU A 27 11.49 10.98 -5.70
CA GLU A 27 10.62 12.12 -5.97
C GLU A 27 9.99 12.74 -4.72
N CYS A 28 10.00 12.05 -3.57
CA CYS A 28 9.26 12.45 -2.37
C CYS A 28 10.14 12.36 -1.11
N ASP A 29 9.87 13.24 -0.13
CA ASP A 29 10.56 13.19 1.17
C ASP A 29 10.10 12.00 2.02
N GLN A 30 8.87 11.52 1.80
CA GLN A 30 8.30 10.34 2.46
C GLN A 30 7.37 9.58 1.53
N VAL A 31 7.32 8.26 1.66
CA VAL A 31 6.37 7.38 0.98
C VAL A 31 5.43 6.75 2.00
N TRP A 32 4.13 7.02 1.85
CA TRP A 32 3.09 6.42 2.68
C TRP A 32 2.23 5.50 1.83
N VAL A 33 2.04 4.29 2.33
CA VAL A 33 1.21 3.28 1.70
C VAL A 33 -0.14 3.22 2.40
N LEU A 34 -1.20 3.49 1.67
CA LEU A 34 -2.57 3.29 2.11
C LEU A 34 -2.93 1.83 1.75
N LEU A 35 -3.04 0.97 2.77
CA LEU A 35 -3.22 -0.46 2.60
C LEU A 35 -4.70 -0.84 2.65
N GLN A 36 -5.26 -1.22 1.52
CA GLN A 36 -6.65 -1.68 1.44
C GLN A 36 -6.81 -3.01 2.19
N THR A 37 -7.74 -3.07 3.15
CA THR A 37 -7.96 -4.26 3.98
C THR A 37 -8.54 -5.41 3.16
N ASP A 38 -9.61 -5.17 2.42
CA ASP A 38 -10.23 -6.13 1.52
C ASP A 38 -10.83 -5.43 0.29
N PRO A 39 -10.20 -5.54 -0.90
CA PRO A 39 -10.70 -4.93 -2.12
C PRO A 39 -12.05 -5.50 -2.58
N THR A 40 -12.45 -6.68 -2.10
CA THR A 40 -13.69 -7.35 -2.55
C THR A 40 -14.96 -6.74 -1.97
N ILE A 41 -14.83 -5.92 -0.92
CA ILE A 41 -15.95 -5.21 -0.29
C ILE A 41 -16.61 -4.23 -1.27
N GLU A 42 -15.80 -3.48 -2.01
CA GLU A 42 -16.30 -2.51 -3.00
C GLU A 42 -16.29 -3.07 -4.42
N ARG A 43 -15.46 -4.09 -4.67
CA ARG A 43 -15.26 -4.69 -6.00
C ARG A 43 -15.29 -6.23 -5.91
N PRO A 44 -16.49 -6.84 -5.80
CA PRO A 44 -16.64 -8.28 -5.58
C PRO A 44 -16.00 -9.18 -6.66
N GLU A 45 -15.71 -8.63 -7.84
CA GLU A 45 -15.00 -9.30 -8.93
C GLU A 45 -13.49 -9.45 -8.70
N LYS A 46 -12.92 -8.69 -7.77
CA LYS A 46 -11.49 -8.80 -7.41
C LYS A 46 -11.23 -10.04 -6.57
N MET A 47 -9.97 -10.47 -6.56
CA MET A 47 -9.53 -11.54 -5.67
C MET A 47 -9.38 -11.03 -4.24
N LYS A 48 -9.83 -11.85 -3.29
CA LYS A 48 -9.55 -11.64 -1.88
C LYS A 48 -8.04 -11.83 -1.64
N PRO A 49 -7.40 -10.96 -0.83
CA PRO A 49 -5.99 -11.11 -0.49
C PRO A 49 -5.71 -12.47 0.15
N VAL A 50 -4.63 -13.11 -0.27
CA VAL A 50 -4.13 -14.37 0.27
C VAL A 50 -3.51 -14.14 1.65
N LEU A 51 -2.81 -13.02 1.83
CA LEU A 51 -2.17 -12.64 3.08
C LEU A 51 -3.07 -11.76 3.95
N SER A 52 -2.92 -11.92 5.26
CA SER A 52 -3.64 -11.07 6.22
C SER A 52 -3.21 -9.60 6.08
N VAL A 53 -4.07 -8.66 6.49
CA VAL A 53 -3.72 -7.22 6.54
C VAL A 53 -2.44 -7.01 7.34
N LYS A 54 -2.28 -7.75 8.45
CA LYS A 54 -1.11 -7.68 9.32
C LYS A 54 0.17 -8.11 8.61
N ASP A 55 0.13 -9.21 7.86
CA ASP A 55 1.32 -9.73 7.16
C ASP A 55 1.72 -8.78 6.03
N ARG A 56 0.74 -8.29 5.26
CA ARG A 56 0.97 -7.29 4.20
C ARG A 56 1.57 -5.99 4.77
N ALA A 57 1.01 -5.49 5.87
CA ALA A 57 1.55 -4.32 6.54
C ALA A 57 2.98 -4.55 7.06
N SER A 58 3.25 -5.73 7.63
CA SER A 58 4.58 -6.11 8.11
C SER A 58 5.60 -6.20 6.98
N MET A 59 5.20 -6.70 5.80
CA MET A 59 6.07 -6.77 4.64
C MET A 59 6.37 -5.39 4.08
N LEU A 60 5.35 -4.53 3.95
CA LEU A 60 5.50 -3.17 3.45
C LEU A 60 6.38 -2.30 4.35
N ILE A 61 6.16 -2.33 5.68
CA ILE A 61 6.94 -1.51 6.62
C ILE A 61 8.41 -1.98 6.73
N ALA A 62 8.70 -3.22 6.34
CA ALA A 62 10.07 -3.74 6.28
C ALA A 62 10.85 -3.25 5.05
N LEU A 63 10.16 -2.68 4.04
CA LEU A 63 10.81 -2.08 2.88
C LEU A 63 11.44 -0.75 3.29
N ARG A 64 12.74 -0.59 3.04
CA ARG A 64 13.48 0.66 3.33
C ARG A 64 12.84 1.92 2.74
N HIS A 65 12.12 1.78 1.62
CA HIS A 65 11.53 2.86 0.84
C HIS A 65 10.17 3.31 1.40
N VAL A 66 9.56 2.57 2.33
CA VAL A 66 8.21 2.85 2.84
C VAL A 66 8.32 3.37 4.28
N ASN A 67 7.81 4.59 4.52
CA ASN A 67 7.88 5.22 5.84
C ASN A 67 6.67 4.90 6.71
N HIS A 68 5.48 4.85 6.10
CA HIS A 68 4.23 4.63 6.81
C HIS A 68 3.32 3.68 6.05
N VAL A 69 2.60 2.83 6.79
CA VAL A 69 1.55 1.97 6.25
C VAL A 69 0.28 2.24 7.05
N ILE A 70 -0.76 2.73 6.37
CA ILE A 70 -2.04 3.12 6.99
C ILE A 70 -3.13 2.25 6.38
N PRO A 71 -3.77 1.35 7.15
CA PRO A 71 -4.85 0.54 6.63
C PRO A 71 -6.13 1.37 6.40
N TYR A 72 -6.84 1.07 5.32
CA TYR A 72 -8.17 1.61 5.02
C TYR A 72 -9.05 0.49 4.44
N THR A 73 -10.37 0.62 4.53
CA THR A 73 -11.30 -0.40 4.03
C THR A 73 -12.03 0.07 2.79
N LEU A 74 -12.59 1.28 2.85
CA LEU A 74 -13.39 1.85 1.76
C LEU A 74 -12.64 3.00 1.12
N GLU A 75 -12.71 3.12 -0.21
CA GLU A 75 -12.11 4.27 -0.92
C GLU A 75 -12.73 5.61 -0.46
N SER A 76 -13.96 5.59 0.05
CA SER A 76 -14.62 6.76 0.65
C SER A 76 -13.95 7.28 1.94
N GLU A 77 -13.06 6.51 2.58
CA GLU A 77 -12.28 6.92 3.76
C GLU A 77 -11.02 7.72 3.38
N LEU A 78 -10.67 7.79 2.09
CA LEU A 78 -9.49 8.48 1.61
C LEU A 78 -9.80 9.97 1.38
N HIS A 79 -9.16 10.85 2.16
CA HIS A 79 -9.37 12.32 2.12
C HIS A 79 -8.06 13.11 2.00
N TYR A 80 -7.03 12.50 1.41
CA TYR A 80 -5.68 13.04 1.32
C TYR A 80 -5.45 13.92 0.09
#